data_AF-A0A7G8EK10-F1
#
_entry.id   AF-A0A7G8EK10-F1
#
_cell.length_a   1.000
_cell.length_b   1.000
_cell.length_c   1.000
_cell.angle_alpha   90.00
_cell.angle_beta   90.00
_cell.angle_gamma   90.00
#
_symmetry.space_group_name_H-M   'P 1'
#
loop_
_entity.id
_entity.type
_entity.pdbx_description
1 polymer ?
#
loop_
_entity_poly.entity_id
_entity_poly.type
_entity_poly.pdbx_seq_one_letter_code
_entity_poly.pdbx_strand_id
1 'polypeptide(L)' 'MPTPATPMRLVVAITPLAGALAFPVAVPLVLRWVGLPAAVLTAVVVGTLWFVLMLRTAEMPSHH' A
#
# COMPACT_ATOMS: atom_id res chain seq x y z
N MET A 1 -22.33 -2.22 -20.52
CA MET A 1 -21.01 -1.57 -20.79
C MET A 1 -20.35 -1.29 -19.45
N PRO A 2 -19.06 -1.63 -19.24
CA PRO A 2 -18.34 -1.15 -18.07
C PRO A 2 -18.25 0.38 -18.15
N THR A 3 -18.77 1.07 -17.13
CA THR A 3 -18.66 2.53 -17.02
C THR A 3 -17.18 2.91 -16.81
N PRO A 4 -16.70 3.99 -17.45
CA PRO A 4 -15.32 4.44 -17.27
C PRO A 4 -15.06 4.69 -15.78
N ALA A 5 -14.00 4.08 -15.25
CA ALA A 5 -13.64 4.27 -13.86
C ALA A 5 -13.32 5.74 -13.61
N THR A 6 -13.97 6.34 -12.62
CA THR A 6 -13.64 7.70 -12.19
C THR A 6 -12.19 7.72 -11.68
N PRO A 7 -11.46 8.84 -11.86
CA PRO A 7 -10.06 8.94 -11.45
C PRO A 7 -9.84 8.59 -9.97
N MET A 8 -10.83 8.87 -9.12
CA MET A 8 -10.83 8.50 -7.70
C MET A 8 -10.87 6.97 -7.49
N ARG A 9 -11.72 6.22 -8.23
CA ARG A 9 -11.71 4.74 -8.19
C ARG A 9 -10.36 4.18 -8.63
N LEU A 10 -9.69 4.82 -9.58
CA LEU A 10 -8.38 4.40 -10.05
C LEU A 10 -7.32 4.56 -8.95
N VAL A 11 -7.31 5.69 -8.24
CA VAL A 11 -6.39 5.96 -7.12
C VAL A 11 -6.58 4.92 -6.01
N VAL A 12 -7.83 4.64 -5.63
CA VAL A 12 -8.14 3.63 -4.60
C VAL A 12 -7.68 2.22 -5.00
N ALA A 13 -7.73 1.88 -6.28
CA ALA A 13 -7.28 0.58 -6.78
C ALA A 13 -5.75 0.48 -6.90
N ILE A 14 -5.06 1.58 -7.21
CA ILE A 14 -3.61 1.61 -7.41
C ILE A 14 -2.86 1.58 -6.06
N THR A 15 -3.40 2.20 -5.01
CA THR A 15 -2.79 2.18 -3.67
C THR A 15 -2.52 0.75 -3.16
N PRO A 16 -3.47 -0.19 -3.10
CA PRO A 16 -3.16 -1.57 -2.70
C PRO A 16 -2.06 -2.22 -3.53
N LEU A 17 -2.09 -2.02 -4.85
CA LEU A 17 -1.11 -2.60 -5.78
C LEU A 17 0.30 -2.08 -5.51
N ALA A 18 0.47 -0.78 -5.28
CA ALA A 18 1.77 -0.21 -5.00
C ALA A 18 2.37 -0.74 -3.68
N GLY A 19 1.56 -0.94 -2.64
CA GLY A 19 2.01 -1.57 -1.39
C GLY A 19 2.39 -3.05 -1.57
N ALA A 20 1.56 -3.79 -2.31
CA ALA A 20 1.79 -5.21 -2.60
C ALA A 20 3.07 -5.45 -3.42
N LEU A 21 3.45 -4.51 -4.29
CA LEU A 21 4.68 -4.59 -5.09
C LEU A 21 5.90 -4.04 -4.35
N ALA A 22 5.74 -3.01 -3.51
CA ALA A 22 6.84 -2.41 -2.75
C ALA A 22 7.39 -3.38 -1.68
N PHE A 23 6.51 -4.13 -1.01
CA PHE A 23 6.88 -5.05 0.07
C PHE A 23 7.90 -6.14 -0.31
N PRO A 24 7.66 -6.96 -1.37
CA PRO A 24 8.57 -8.02 -1.77
C PRO A 24 9.90 -7.51 -2.33
N VAL A 25 10.04 -6.22 -2.61
CA VAL A 25 11.30 -5.60 -3.07
C VAL A 25 12.04 -4.93 -1.90
N ALA A 26 11.35 -4.14 -1.10
CA ALA A 26 11.95 -3.39 0.00
C ALA A 26 12.47 -4.30 1.11
N VAL A 27 11.71 -5.34 1.49
CA VAL A 27 12.08 -6.26 2.58
C VAL A 27 13.38 -7.02 2.30
N PRO A 28 13.57 -7.71 1.15
CA PRO A 28 14.83 -8.40 0.89
C PRO A 28 16.01 -7.45 0.70
N LEU A 29 15.79 -6.22 0.21
CA LEU A 29 16.84 -5.21 0.18
C LEU A 29 17.30 -4.89 1.60
N VAL A 30 16.40 -4.51 2.49
CA VAL A 30 16.75 -4.16 3.88
C VAL A 30 17.37 -5.37 4.60
N LEU A 31 16.84 -6.57 4.36
CA LEU A 31 17.39 -7.81 4.91
C LEU A 31 18.85 -8.01 4.50
N ARG A 32 19.18 -7.77 3.23
CA ARG A 32 20.55 -7.91 2.70
C ARG A 32 21.54 -6.94 3.33
N TRP A 33 21.12 -5.70 3.60
CA TRP A 33 22.05 -4.62 4.01
C TRP A 33 22.10 -4.38 5.53
N VAL A 34 21.01 -4.63 6.25
CA VAL A 34 20.85 -4.24 7.67
C VAL A 34 20.53 -5.43 8.58
N GLY A 35 20.12 -6.57 8.00
CA GLY A 35 19.81 -7.80 8.73
C GLY A 35 18.33 -7.97 9.09
N LEU A 36 18.01 -9.13 9.68
CA LEU A 36 16.63 -9.59 9.88
C LEU A 36 15.79 -8.70 10.82
N PRO A 37 16.27 -8.25 11.99
CA PRO A 37 15.45 -7.44 12.90
C PRO A 37 15.04 -6.10 12.26
N ALA A 38 15.97 -5.46 11.54
CA ALA A 38 15.71 -4.23 10.83
C ALA A 38 14.71 -4.44 9.67
N ALA A 39 14.86 -5.52 8.90
CA ALA A 39 13.92 -5.86 7.83
C ALA A 39 12.49 -6.10 8.34
N VAL A 40 12.35 -6.80 9.47
CA VAL A 40 11.05 -7.03 10.12
C VAL A 40 10.44 -5.71 10.59
N LEU A 41 11.22 -4.85 11.25
CA LEU A 41 10.72 -3.54 11.70
C LEU A 41 10.31 -2.66 10.51
N THR A 42 11.10 -2.63 9.43
CA THR A 42 10.76 -1.90 8.22
C THR A 42 9.46 -2.41 7.60
N ALA A 43 9.28 -3.73 7.51
CA ALA A 43 8.05 -4.33 7.03
C ALA A 43 6.85 -3.85 7.86
N VAL A 44 6.94 -3.91 9.20
CA VAL A 44 5.87 -3.47 10.09
C VAL A 44 5.54 -1.99 9.91
N VAL A 45 6.55 -1.12 9.91
CA VAL A 45 6.35 0.34 9.78
C VAL A 45 5.76 0.69 8.42
N VAL A 46 6.34 0.19 7.33
CA VAL A 46 5.87 0.47 5.97
C VAL A 46 4.46 -0.10 5.75
N GLY A 47 4.20 -1.32 6.21
CA GLY A 47 2.88 -1.95 6.10
C GLY A 47 1.80 -1.20 6.87
N THR A 48 2.12 -0.74 8.07
CA THR A 48 1.20 0.08 8.89
C THR A 48 0.90 1.41 8.20
N LEU A 49 1.92 2.10 7.71
CA LEU A 49 1.76 3.37 7.00
C LEU A 49 0.89 3.18 5.74
N TRP A 50 1.14 2.11 5.00
CA TRP A 50 0.40 1.77 3.78
C TRP A 50 -1.05 1.39 4.06
N PHE A 51 -1.30 0.66 5.14
CA PHE A 51 -2.65 0.30 5.57
C PHE A 51 -3.46 1.54 5.95
N VAL A 52 -2.88 2.47 6.71
CA VAL A 52 -3.52 3.76 7.02
C VAL A 52 -3.83 4.55 5.75
N LEU A 53 -2.92 4.56 4.78
CA LEU A 53 -3.14 5.23 3.49
C LEU A 53 -4.29 4.58 2.71
N MET A 54 -4.37 3.23 2.71
CA MET A 54 -5.49 2.52 2.13
C MET A 54 -6.81 2.88 2.80
N LEU A 55 -6.88 2.91 4.14
CA LEU A 55 -8.08 3.30 4.87
C LEU A 55 -8.54 4.72 4.53
N ARG A 56 -7.60 5.67 4.47
CA ARG A 56 -7.86 7.06 4.03
C ARG A 56 -8.42 7.13 2.61
N THR A 57 -7.94 6.28 1.69
CA THR A 57 -8.45 6.23 0.32
C THR A 57 -9.75 5.43 0.20
N ALA A 58 -10.03 4.50 1.12
CA ALA A 58 -11.19 3.61 1.10
C ALA A 58 -12.47 4.26 1.65
N GLU A 59 -12.39 5.46 2.26
CA GLU A 59 -13.55 6.30 2.56
C GLU A 59 -14.25 6.69 1.25
N MET A 60 -15.15 5.82 0.79
CA MET A 60 -16.04 6.11 -0.33
C MET A 60 -16.92 7.30 0.05
N PRO A 61 -17.15 8.27 -0.85
CA PRO A 61 -18.03 9.39 -0.57
C PRO A 61 -19.43 8.81 -0.34
N SER A 62 -19.89 8.89 0.90
CA SER A 62 -21.25 8.51 1.29
C SER A 62 -22.20 9.23 0.34
N HIS A 63 -22.99 8.46 -0.41
CA HIS A 63 -24.13 8.99 -1.13
C HIS A 63 -25.03 9.74 -0.12
N HIS A 64 -25.00 11.06 -0.16
CA HIS A 64 -26.12 11.91 0.24
C HIS A 64 -26.95 12.20 -1.01
#